data_AF-A0A644SPL3-F1
#
_entry.id   AF-A0A644SPL3-F1
#
_cell.length_a   1.000
_cell.length_b   1.000
_cell.length_c   1.000
_cell.angle_alpha   90.00
_cell.angle_beta   90.00
_cell.angle_gamma   90.00
#
_symmetry.space_group_name_H-M   'P 1'
#
loop_
_entity.id
_entity.type
_entity.pdbx_description
1 polymer ?
#
loop_
_entity_poly.entity_id
_entity_poly.type
_entity_poly.pdbx_seq_one_letter_code
_entity_poly.pdbx_strand_id
1 'polypeptide(L)'
;MITSKQETENSIAIFYAVNSNNNFYWVVKDKNEIFEIRSSDNEHIKNFEGDIKKYIATKEKEYNSVYKEYNLNVNIKPQNFRIISISENPHETNYFQNHLMKYDLSIDFTGKVTANVYYPDEKKGGYDFNLSEDDFNLLKGIISKFSIDSLSQKYFINDDYTAQAIVINDKYILNDYNKMKSDIDIQAVVMFSNLITMKYIAKQKAKNNVYKIKSSEFTKMYKPESL
;
A
#
# COMPACT_ATOMS: atom_id res chain seq x y z
N MET A 1 -10.29 -14.06 40.30
CA MET A 1 -9.46 -14.11 39.07
C MET A 1 -10.19 -13.32 37.99
N ILE A 2 -9.71 -12.12 37.68
CA ILE A 2 -10.21 -11.35 36.53
C ILE A 2 -9.18 -11.59 35.42
N THR A 3 -9.54 -12.41 34.45
CA THR A 3 -8.81 -12.50 33.18
C THR A 3 -9.12 -11.23 32.41
N SER A 4 -8.24 -10.22 32.52
CA SER A 4 -8.25 -9.11 31.58
C SER A 4 -7.91 -9.68 30.21
N LYS A 5 -8.89 -9.75 29.31
CA LYS A 5 -8.61 -9.81 27.87
C LYS A 5 -7.75 -8.58 27.57
N GLN A 6 -6.46 -8.81 27.29
CA GLN A 6 -5.68 -7.82 26.57
C GLN A 6 -6.37 -7.69 25.21
N GLU A 7 -7.14 -6.62 25.05
CA GLU A 7 -7.42 -6.11 23.72
C GLU A 7 -6.06 -5.82 23.10
N THR A 8 -5.71 -6.59 22.06
CA THR A 8 -4.58 -6.28 21.18
C THR A 8 -4.88 -4.95 20.53
N GLU A 9 -4.52 -3.87 21.20
CA GLU A 9 -4.47 -2.53 20.63
C GLU A 9 -3.56 -2.64 19.41
N ASN A 10 -4.14 -2.50 18.21
CA ASN A 10 -3.35 -2.42 16.99
C ASN A 10 -2.36 -1.26 17.18
N SER A 11 -1.06 -1.57 17.25
CA SER A 11 -0.02 -0.55 17.48
C SER A 11 0.17 0.40 16.30
N ILE A 12 -0.58 0.19 15.21
CA ILE A 12 -0.52 0.95 13.98
C ILE A 12 -1.72 1.89 13.91
N ALA A 13 -1.46 3.19 13.89
CA ALA A 13 -2.47 4.22 13.66
C ALA A 13 -2.33 4.78 12.24
N ILE A 14 -3.47 4.99 11.56
CA ILE A 14 -3.50 5.41 10.16
C ILE A 14 -4.36 6.65 10.03
N PHE A 15 -3.83 7.67 9.37
CA PHE A 15 -4.52 8.91 9.08
C PHE A 15 -4.45 9.18 7.58
N TYR A 16 -5.47 9.83 7.06
CA TYR A 16 -5.51 10.24 5.66
C TYR A 16 -6.10 11.64 5.50
N ALA A 17 -5.66 12.36 4.48
CA ALA A 17 -6.26 13.58 4.00
C ALA A 17 -6.46 13.51 2.47
N VAL A 18 -7.32 14.36 1.93
CA VAL A 18 -7.59 14.46 0.50
C VAL A 18 -7.40 15.90 0.06
N ASN A 19 -6.61 16.15 -0.98
CA ASN A 19 -6.49 17.50 -1.55
C ASN A 19 -7.59 17.82 -2.57
N SER A 20 -7.57 19.04 -3.10
CA SER A 20 -8.50 19.52 -4.14
C SER A 20 -8.47 18.72 -5.45
N ASN A 21 -7.42 17.94 -5.70
CA ASN A 21 -7.27 17.09 -6.88
C ASN A 21 -7.72 15.65 -6.64
N ASN A 22 -8.34 15.34 -5.50
CA ASN A 22 -8.69 13.99 -5.05
C ASN A 22 -7.47 13.06 -4.92
N ASN A 23 -6.29 13.59 -4.61
CA ASN A 23 -5.15 12.75 -4.22
C ASN A 23 -5.19 12.52 -2.71
N PHE A 24 -4.93 11.29 -2.30
CA PHE A 24 -4.80 10.93 -0.90
C PHE A 24 -3.37 11.19 -0.39
N TYR A 25 -3.31 11.67 0.84
CA TYR A 25 -2.10 11.77 1.64
C TYR A 25 -2.30 10.88 2.85
N TRP A 26 -1.35 9.99 3.11
CA TRP A 26 -1.45 9.04 4.20
C TRP A 26 -0.32 9.27 5.19
N VAL A 27 -0.65 9.16 6.47
CA VAL A 27 0.32 9.11 7.57
C VAL A 27 0.06 7.84 8.37
N VAL A 28 1.04 6.95 8.38
CA VAL A 28 1.02 5.70 9.15
C VAL A 28 2.01 5.81 10.29
N LYS A 29 1.51 5.68 11.51
CA LYS A 29 2.33 5.58 12.72
C LYS A 29 2.45 4.11 13.11
N ASP A 30 3.67 3.59 13.13
CA ASP A 30 3.96 2.26 13.66
C ASP A 30 5.09 2.35 14.69
N LYS A 31 4.81 2.02 15.96
CA LYS A 31 5.77 2.08 17.07
C LYS A 31 6.47 3.44 17.16
N ASN A 32 7.76 3.53 16.83
CA ASN A 32 8.55 4.77 16.81
C ASN A 32 8.89 5.23 15.37
N GLU A 33 8.18 4.75 14.36
CA GLU A 33 8.34 5.17 12.96
C GLU A 33 7.08 5.93 12.49
N ILE A 34 7.25 6.86 11.56
CA ILE A 34 6.17 7.49 10.78
C ILE A 34 6.47 7.27 9.30
N PHE A 35 5.44 6.89 8.55
CA PHE A 35 5.48 6.75 7.10
C PHE A 35 4.48 7.72 6.49
N GLU A 36 4.97 8.65 5.68
CA GLU A 36 4.13 9.50 4.84
C GLU A 36 4.09 8.90 3.44
N ILE A 37 2.89 8.67 2.91
CA ILE A 37 2.69 8.05 1.60
C ILE A 37 1.80 8.96 0.77
N ARG A 38 2.33 9.44 -0.35
CA ARG A 38 1.69 10.45 -1.21
C ARG A 38 1.86 10.05 -2.67
N SER A 39 1.07 10.66 -3.55
CA SER A 39 1.17 10.39 -4.99
C SER A 39 2.51 10.82 -5.60
N SER A 40 3.14 11.84 -5.03
CA SER A 40 4.37 12.45 -5.53
C SER A 40 5.62 11.86 -4.89
N ASP A 41 5.52 11.39 -3.64
CA ASP A 41 6.66 11.03 -2.83
C ASP A 41 6.26 10.26 -1.56
N ASN A 42 7.21 9.50 -1.05
CA ASN A 42 7.13 8.79 0.22
C ASN A 42 8.20 9.32 1.18
N GLU A 43 7.89 9.35 2.47
CA GLU A 43 8.84 9.77 3.51
C GLU A 43 8.80 8.84 4.72
N HIS A 44 9.98 8.46 5.21
CA HIS A 44 10.10 7.61 6.40
C HIS A 44 10.88 8.34 7.49
N ILE A 45 10.18 8.69 8.57
CA ILE A 45 10.75 9.30 9.76
C ILE A 45 10.97 8.22 10.81
N LYS A 46 12.25 7.97 11.12
CA LYS A 46 12.68 7.00 12.13
C LYS A 46 12.80 7.65 13.51
N ASN A 47 12.66 6.86 14.57
CA ASN A 47 12.84 7.28 15.96
C ASN A 47 11.96 8.49 16.35
N PHE A 48 10.72 8.50 15.86
CA PHE A 48 9.73 9.48 16.25
C PHE A 48 9.28 9.24 17.70
N GLU A 49 9.63 10.17 18.57
CA GLU A 49 9.28 10.21 20.00
C GLU A 49 8.14 11.21 20.32
N GLY A 50 7.60 11.88 19.30
CA GLY A 50 6.58 12.90 19.45
C GLY A 50 5.15 12.37 19.67
N ASP A 51 4.21 13.30 19.86
CA ASP A 51 2.78 13.00 19.88
C ASP A 51 2.23 13.00 18.44
N ILE A 52 1.66 11.87 18.00
CA ILE A 52 1.09 11.74 16.65
C ILE A 52 -0.02 12.76 16.38
N LYS A 53 -0.82 13.16 17.38
CA LYS A 53 -1.87 14.16 17.19
C LYS A 53 -1.30 15.54 16.91
N LYS A 54 -0.20 15.91 17.59
CA LYS A 54 0.53 17.17 17.32
C LYS A 54 1.21 17.14 15.95
N TYR A 55 1.74 15.99 15.57
CA TYR A 55 2.31 15.78 14.24
C TYR A 55 1.27 16.00 13.14
N ILE A 56 0.12 15.34 13.26
CA ILE A 56 -1.00 15.51 12.33
C ILE A 56 -1.46 16.97 12.27
N ALA A 57 -1.63 17.65 13.40
CA ALA A 57 -2.02 19.08 13.42
C ALA A 57 -0.99 20.00 12.73
N THR A 58 0.28 19.62 12.71
CA THR A 58 1.32 20.33 11.95
C THR A 58 1.14 20.11 10.46
N LYS A 59 0.93 18.85 10.06
CA LYS A 59 0.72 18.46 8.65
C LYS A 59 -0.57 19.05 8.07
N GLU A 60 -1.64 19.17 8.85
CA GLU A 60 -2.87 19.85 8.43
C GLU A 60 -2.62 21.30 8.00
N LYS A 61 -1.76 22.03 8.75
CA LYS A 61 -1.36 23.39 8.42
C LYS A 61 -0.46 23.45 7.19
N GLU A 62 0.52 22.56 7.11
CA GLU A 62 1.48 22.49 5.99
C GLU A 62 0.77 22.25 4.66
N TYR A 63 -0.17 21.29 4.64
CA TYR A 63 -0.84 20.87 3.41
C TYR A 63 -2.21 21.52 3.18
N ASN A 64 -2.64 22.42 4.07
CA ASN A 64 -3.99 22.99 4.05
C ASN A 64 -5.07 21.92 3.85
N SER A 65 -5.01 20.87 4.67
CA SER A 65 -5.84 19.67 4.55
C SER A 65 -6.32 19.22 5.93
N VAL A 66 -7.41 18.46 5.98
CA VAL A 66 -7.97 17.92 7.23
C VAL A 66 -7.73 16.43 7.26
N TYR A 67 -6.96 15.97 8.25
CA TYR A 67 -6.67 14.55 8.41
C TYR A 67 -7.79 13.86 9.17
N LYS A 68 -8.12 12.65 8.73
CA LYS A 68 -9.10 11.77 9.35
C LYS A 68 -8.42 10.47 9.71
N GLU A 69 -8.80 9.89 10.84
CA GLU A 69 -8.36 8.54 11.19
C GLU A 69 -9.02 7.53 10.24
N TYR A 70 -8.21 6.64 9.67
CA TYR A 70 -8.69 5.51 8.88
C TYR A 70 -9.02 4.36 9.83
N ASN A 71 -10.29 4.27 10.22
CA ASN A 71 -10.75 3.25 11.14
C ASN A 71 -10.73 1.86 10.48
N LEU A 72 -9.91 0.95 10.99
CA LEU A 72 -9.90 -0.46 10.61
C LEU A 72 -11.07 -1.15 11.32
N ASN A 73 -12.10 -1.56 10.57
CA ASN A 73 -13.22 -2.27 11.17
C ASN A 73 -12.84 -3.73 11.43
N VAL A 74 -12.14 -3.96 12.56
CA VAL A 74 -11.60 -5.27 12.98
C VAL A 74 -12.67 -6.34 13.27
N ASN A 75 -13.95 -5.95 13.33
CA ASN A 75 -15.07 -6.85 13.60
C ASN A 75 -15.62 -7.55 12.36
N ILE A 76 -15.16 -7.18 11.16
CA ILE A 76 -15.55 -7.87 9.94
C ILE A 76 -14.70 -9.14 9.84
N LYS A 77 -15.35 -10.31 9.76
CA LYS A 77 -14.64 -11.57 9.51
C LYS A 77 -13.78 -11.37 8.26
N PRO A 78 -12.46 -11.63 8.32
CA PRO A 78 -11.61 -11.45 7.16
C PRO A 78 -12.25 -12.20 6.00
N GLN A 79 -12.45 -11.50 4.88
CA GLN A 79 -12.78 -12.22 3.66
C GLN A 79 -11.73 -13.29 3.46
N ASN A 80 -12.14 -14.48 3.01
CA ASN A 80 -11.21 -15.53 2.61
C ASN A 80 -10.48 -15.06 1.33
N PHE A 81 -9.53 -14.14 1.47
CA PHE A 81 -8.57 -13.86 0.43
C PHE A 81 -7.47 -14.91 0.50
N ARG A 82 -7.19 -15.52 -0.64
CA ARG A 82 -6.06 -16.43 -0.85
C ARG A 82 -4.81 -15.64 -1.21
N ILE A 83 -4.97 -14.61 -2.02
CA ILE A 83 -3.86 -13.84 -2.58
C ILE A 83 -4.35 -12.45 -2.99
N ILE A 84 -3.48 -11.45 -2.81
CA ILE A 84 -3.63 -10.13 -3.39
C ILE A 84 -2.33 -9.79 -4.13
N SER A 85 -2.43 -9.31 -5.36
CA SER A 85 -1.30 -8.76 -6.09
C SER A 85 -1.55 -7.33 -6.50
N ILE A 86 -0.54 -6.49 -6.37
CA ILE A 86 -0.60 -5.04 -6.57
C ILE A 86 0.58 -4.67 -7.45
N SER A 87 0.30 -3.97 -8.55
CA SER A 87 1.30 -3.41 -9.45
C SER A 87 1.15 -1.92 -9.45
N GLU A 88 2.27 -1.21 -9.33
CA GLU A 88 2.31 0.24 -9.31
C GLU A 88 3.50 0.76 -10.11
N ASN A 89 3.18 1.65 -11.05
CA ASN A 89 4.11 2.41 -11.85
C ASN A 89 3.84 3.90 -11.63
N PRO A 90 4.42 4.51 -10.58
CA PRO A 90 4.18 5.92 -10.27
C PRO A 90 4.50 6.81 -11.48
N HIS A 91 3.65 7.81 -11.74
CA HIS A 91 3.81 8.81 -12.80
C HIS A 91 4.88 9.85 -12.43
N GLU A 92 6.10 9.40 -12.15
CA GLU A 92 7.20 10.24 -11.69
C GLU A 92 8.50 9.80 -12.36
N THR A 93 9.39 10.76 -12.61
CA THR A 93 10.71 10.51 -13.22
C THR A 93 11.82 10.49 -12.18
N ASN A 94 11.61 11.10 -11.00
CA ASN A 94 12.60 11.21 -9.93
C ASN A 94 12.36 10.19 -8.78
N TYR A 95 12.27 8.90 -9.10
CA TYR A 95 12.01 7.81 -8.14
C TYR A 95 12.90 7.86 -6.89
N PHE A 96 14.20 8.12 -7.06
CA PHE A 96 15.16 8.17 -5.96
C PHE A 96 14.88 9.31 -4.99
N GLN A 97 14.68 10.53 -5.50
CA GLN A 97 14.45 11.72 -4.67
C GLN A 97 13.11 11.64 -3.94
N ASN A 98 12.12 11.06 -4.61
CA ASN A 98 10.75 10.97 -4.09
C ASN A 98 10.52 9.68 -3.29
N HIS A 99 11.54 8.84 -3.13
CA HIS A 99 11.46 7.53 -2.45
C HIS A 99 10.30 6.64 -2.93
N LEU A 100 9.93 6.78 -4.21
CA LEU A 100 8.94 5.96 -4.88
C LEU A 100 9.60 4.74 -5.50
N MET A 101 8.86 3.64 -5.59
CA MET A 101 9.31 2.45 -6.31
C MET A 101 8.30 2.12 -7.41
N LYS A 102 8.81 1.67 -8.55
CA LYS A 102 8.01 0.94 -9.53
C LYS A 102 8.11 -0.54 -9.20
N TYR A 103 7.00 -1.18 -8.90
CA TYR A 103 7.01 -2.55 -8.39
C TYR A 103 5.77 -3.34 -8.78
N ASP A 104 5.93 -4.65 -8.68
CA ASP A 104 4.86 -5.61 -8.51
C ASP A 104 5.04 -6.31 -7.17
N LEU A 105 3.96 -6.54 -6.46
CA LEU A 105 3.94 -7.23 -5.18
C LEU A 105 2.78 -8.22 -5.15
N SER A 106 2.99 -9.37 -4.55
CA SER A 106 1.98 -10.36 -4.25
C SER A 106 2.09 -10.81 -2.80
N ILE A 107 0.96 -10.87 -2.11
CA ILE A 107 0.84 -11.30 -0.72
C ILE A 107 -0.18 -12.43 -0.64
N ASP A 108 0.23 -13.58 -0.12
CA ASP A 108 -0.68 -14.70 0.09
C ASP A 108 -1.37 -14.66 1.47
N PHE A 109 -2.34 -15.55 1.68
CA PHE A 109 -3.11 -15.67 2.91
C PHE A 109 -2.29 -16.07 4.15
N THR A 110 -1.01 -16.42 3.99
CA THR A 110 -0.09 -16.70 5.09
C THR A 110 0.74 -15.47 5.46
N GLY A 111 0.60 -14.37 4.72
CA GLY A 111 1.41 -13.16 4.89
C GLY A 111 2.76 -13.25 4.19
N LYS A 112 3.00 -14.25 3.33
CA LYS A 112 4.21 -14.32 2.53
C LYS A 112 4.10 -13.34 1.38
N VAL A 113 5.14 -12.51 1.24
CA VAL A 113 5.29 -11.52 0.18
C VAL A 113 6.29 -12.02 -0.84
N THR A 114 5.96 -11.84 -2.11
CA THR A 114 6.90 -11.87 -3.23
C THR A 114 6.75 -10.57 -4.01
N ALA A 115 7.86 -9.96 -4.42
CA ALA A 115 7.82 -8.70 -5.14
C ALA A 115 8.93 -8.61 -6.18
N ASN A 116 8.67 -7.88 -7.26
CA ASN A 116 9.67 -7.41 -8.20
C ASN A 116 9.72 -5.89 -8.13
N VAL A 117 10.92 -5.32 -8.01
CA VAL A 117 11.13 -3.89 -8.16
C VAL A 117 11.83 -3.64 -9.49
N TYR A 118 11.33 -2.66 -10.22
CA TYR A 118 11.84 -2.25 -11.52
C TYR A 118 12.63 -0.94 -11.45
N TYR A 119 12.23 -0.04 -10.54
CA TYR A 119 12.93 1.21 -10.23
C TYR A 119 12.76 1.57 -8.75
N PRO A 120 13.73 2.26 -8.14
CA PRO A 120 14.99 2.74 -8.74
C PRO A 120 16.00 1.58 -8.99
N ASP A 121 17.01 1.80 -9.83
CA ASP A 121 17.92 0.74 -10.29
C ASP A 121 18.69 0.06 -9.14
N GLU A 122 19.00 0.79 -8.06
CA GLU A 122 19.68 0.26 -6.87
C GLU A 122 18.83 -0.73 -6.08
N LYS A 123 17.51 -0.73 -6.32
CA LYS A 123 16.53 -1.63 -5.72
C LYS A 123 15.99 -2.65 -6.71
N LYS A 124 16.44 -2.65 -7.96
CA LYS A 124 15.91 -3.52 -9.00
C LYS A 124 16.18 -5.00 -8.71
N GLY A 125 15.14 -5.82 -8.87
CA GLY A 125 15.20 -7.28 -8.71
C GLY A 125 14.08 -7.85 -7.84
N GLY A 126 14.22 -9.11 -7.46
CA GLY A 126 13.22 -9.86 -6.72
C GLY A 126 13.40 -9.79 -5.20
N TYR A 127 12.29 -9.82 -4.48
CA TYR A 127 12.21 -9.85 -3.02
C TYR A 127 11.20 -10.92 -2.56
N ASP A 128 11.51 -11.59 -1.46
CA ASP A 128 10.60 -12.49 -0.78
C ASP A 128 10.86 -12.45 0.73
N PHE A 129 9.79 -12.35 1.51
CA PHE A 129 9.81 -12.24 2.97
C PHE A 129 8.41 -12.53 3.53
N ASN A 130 8.29 -12.63 4.84
CA ASN A 130 6.99 -12.71 5.53
C ASN A 130 6.70 -11.38 6.20
N LEU A 131 5.42 -10.98 6.21
CA LEU A 131 4.95 -9.85 7.00
C LEU A 131 5.05 -10.15 8.50
N SER A 132 5.26 -9.10 9.29
CA SER A 132 5.01 -9.16 10.73
C SER A 132 3.52 -9.42 11.02
N GLU A 133 3.22 -9.92 12.21
CA GLU A 133 1.82 -10.15 12.63
C GLU A 133 0.99 -8.85 12.58
N ASP A 134 1.55 -7.73 13.05
CA ASP A 134 0.91 -6.41 13.04
C ASP A 134 0.57 -5.97 11.60
N ASP A 135 1.53 -6.09 10.67
CA ASP A 135 1.33 -5.71 9.27
C ASP A 135 0.35 -6.64 8.55
N PHE A 136 0.36 -7.93 8.88
CA PHE A 136 -0.60 -8.88 8.32
C PHE A 136 -2.02 -8.65 8.85
N ASN A 137 -2.15 -8.30 10.13
CA ASN A 137 -3.43 -7.90 10.73
C ASN A 137 -3.95 -6.61 10.10
N LEU A 138 -3.07 -5.65 9.82
CA LEU A 138 -3.41 -4.44 9.09
C LEU A 138 -3.96 -4.76 7.68
N LEU A 139 -3.25 -5.60 6.91
CA LEU A 139 -3.71 -6.03 5.59
C LEU A 139 -5.11 -6.66 5.65
N LYS A 140 -5.34 -7.57 6.61
CA LYS A 140 -6.65 -8.20 6.81
C LYS A 140 -7.74 -7.17 7.10
N GLY A 141 -7.46 -6.18 7.95
CA GLY A 141 -8.39 -5.10 8.27
C GLY A 141 -8.74 -4.24 7.05
N ILE A 142 -7.74 -3.90 6.23
CA ILE A 142 -7.97 -3.18 4.96
C ILE A 142 -8.82 -4.04 4.01
N ILE A 143 -8.42 -5.29 3.76
CA ILE A 143 -9.12 -6.16 2.80
C ILE A 143 -10.55 -6.47 3.23
N SER A 144 -10.83 -6.56 4.54
CA SER A 144 -12.18 -6.82 5.05
C SER A 144 -13.21 -5.75 4.70
N LYS A 145 -12.78 -4.54 4.31
CA LYS A 145 -13.69 -3.47 3.88
C LYS A 145 -14.19 -3.62 2.46
N PHE A 146 -13.53 -4.41 1.62
CA PHE A 146 -14.09 -4.74 0.31
C PHE A 146 -15.28 -5.68 0.49
N SER A 147 -16.35 -5.48 -0.28
CA SER A 147 -17.40 -6.48 -0.44
C SER A 147 -17.15 -7.25 -1.74
N ILE A 148 -17.48 -8.54 -1.79
CA ILE A 148 -17.38 -9.32 -3.03
C ILE A 148 -18.22 -8.67 -4.16
N ASP A 149 -19.31 -8.01 -3.80
CA ASP A 149 -20.20 -7.28 -4.72
C ASP A 149 -19.58 -5.98 -5.25
N SER A 150 -18.66 -5.33 -4.52
CA SER A 150 -17.89 -4.21 -5.07
C SER A 150 -16.84 -4.72 -6.06
N LEU A 151 -16.25 -5.89 -5.81
CA LEU A 151 -15.15 -6.45 -6.61
C LEU A 151 -15.60 -7.18 -7.89
N SER A 152 -16.81 -7.75 -7.94
CA SER A 152 -17.18 -8.76 -8.93
C SER A 152 -17.56 -8.26 -10.33
N GLN A 153 -17.86 -6.98 -10.53
CA GLN A 153 -18.33 -6.49 -11.86
C GLN A 153 -17.99 -5.02 -12.21
N LYS A 154 -17.32 -4.24 -11.35
CA LYS A 154 -17.38 -2.76 -11.45
C LYS A 154 -16.12 -2.01 -11.90
N TYR A 155 -14.94 -2.62 -11.95
CA TYR A 155 -13.69 -1.85 -12.05
C TYR A 155 -12.62 -2.45 -12.98
N PHE A 156 -13.01 -3.43 -13.79
CA PHE A 156 -12.18 -3.89 -14.88
C PHE A 156 -12.46 -3.04 -16.11
N ILE A 157 -11.51 -2.18 -16.48
CA ILE A 157 -11.49 -1.59 -17.80
C ILE A 157 -10.45 -2.37 -18.59
N ASN A 158 -10.86 -2.93 -19.72
CA ASN A 158 -9.93 -3.53 -20.69
C ASN A 158 -9.19 -2.40 -21.43
N ASP A 159 -8.41 -1.64 -20.68
CA ASP A 159 -7.55 -0.56 -21.15
C ASP A 159 -6.13 -0.91 -20.77
N ASP A 160 -5.31 -1.25 -21.76
CA ASP A 160 -3.91 -1.69 -21.62
C ASP A 160 -2.95 -0.58 -21.13
N TYR A 161 -3.48 0.49 -20.51
CA TYR A 161 -2.79 1.75 -20.30
C TYR A 161 -2.74 2.21 -18.84
N THR A 162 -3.16 1.40 -17.89
CA THR A 162 -3.24 1.82 -16.48
C THR A 162 -1.88 1.66 -15.79
N ALA A 163 -1.51 2.66 -15.00
CA ALA A 163 -0.25 2.67 -14.26
C ALA A 163 -0.30 1.84 -12.97
N GLN A 164 -1.48 1.41 -12.56
CA GLN A 164 -1.72 0.67 -11.33
C GLN A 164 -2.75 -0.44 -11.60
N ALA A 165 -2.58 -1.58 -10.91
CA ALA A 165 -3.58 -2.64 -10.87
C ALA A 165 -3.55 -3.36 -9.53
N ILE A 166 -4.72 -3.75 -9.04
CA ILE A 166 -4.89 -4.62 -7.89
C ILE A 166 -5.69 -5.84 -8.35
N VAL A 167 -5.19 -7.04 -8.04
CA VAL A 167 -5.88 -8.30 -8.31
C VAL A 167 -6.06 -9.06 -7.01
N ILE A 168 -7.30 -9.39 -6.67
CA ILE A 168 -7.64 -10.17 -5.47
C ILE A 168 -8.14 -11.55 -5.91
N ASN A 169 -7.61 -12.60 -5.26
CA ASN A 169 -7.95 -14.00 -5.50
C ASN A 169 -7.82 -14.44 -6.96
N ASP A 170 -6.89 -13.83 -7.71
CA ASP A 170 -6.67 -14.07 -9.15
C ASP A 170 -7.92 -13.86 -10.02
N LYS A 171 -8.97 -13.21 -9.48
CA LYS A 171 -10.30 -13.12 -10.10
C LYS A 171 -10.78 -11.68 -10.20
N TYR A 172 -10.61 -10.90 -9.14
CA TYR A 172 -11.16 -9.56 -9.05
C TYR A 172 -10.07 -8.55 -9.42
N ILE A 173 -10.23 -7.89 -10.56
CA ILE A 173 -9.24 -6.98 -11.12
C ILE A 173 -9.75 -5.55 -11.00
N LEU A 174 -8.93 -4.69 -10.39
CA LEU A 174 -9.14 -3.25 -10.28
C LEU A 174 -7.99 -2.57 -11.03
N ASN A 175 -8.28 -1.93 -12.16
CA ASN A 175 -7.26 -1.19 -12.92
C ASN A 175 -7.76 0.19 -13.41
N ASP A 176 -9.01 0.57 -13.16
CA ASP A 176 -9.51 1.92 -13.45
C ASP A 176 -8.85 2.98 -12.54
N TYR A 177 -7.92 3.75 -13.09
CA TYR A 177 -7.18 4.79 -12.36
C TYR A 177 -8.09 5.82 -11.68
N ASN A 178 -9.15 6.29 -12.35
CA ASN A 178 -10.04 7.32 -11.81
C ASN A 178 -10.81 6.78 -10.61
N LYS A 179 -11.28 5.52 -10.70
CA LYS A 179 -11.98 4.87 -9.59
C LYS A 179 -11.05 4.55 -8.45
N MET A 180 -9.88 3.97 -8.75
CA MET A 180 -8.83 3.72 -7.76
C MET A 180 -8.49 5.00 -7.02
N LYS A 181 -8.35 6.14 -7.69
CA LYS A 181 -8.04 7.43 -7.07
C LYS A 181 -9.19 8.04 -6.25
N SER A 182 -10.43 7.60 -6.43
CA SER A 182 -11.60 8.17 -5.75
C SER A 182 -12.09 7.38 -4.53
N ASP A 183 -11.65 6.13 -4.39
CA ASP A 183 -12.13 5.20 -3.36
C ASP A 183 -11.07 5.04 -2.26
N ILE A 184 -11.41 5.45 -1.04
CA ILE A 184 -10.51 5.45 0.11
C ILE A 184 -10.04 4.03 0.47
N ASP A 185 -10.89 3.02 0.37
CA ASP A 185 -10.56 1.67 0.78
C ASP A 185 -9.65 1.02 -0.27
N ILE A 186 -9.88 1.28 -1.57
CA ILE A 186 -8.93 0.91 -2.64
C ILE A 186 -7.58 1.61 -2.43
N GLN A 187 -7.58 2.90 -2.09
CA GLN A 187 -6.34 3.65 -1.85
C GLN A 187 -5.61 3.19 -0.58
N ALA A 188 -6.33 2.67 0.41
CA ALA A 188 -5.69 2.05 1.57
C ALA A 188 -4.87 0.81 1.18
N VAL A 189 -5.26 0.05 0.14
CA VAL A 189 -4.48 -1.07 -0.39
C VAL A 189 -3.19 -0.58 -1.05
N VAL A 190 -3.28 0.48 -1.86
CA VAL A 190 -2.11 1.10 -2.52
C VAL A 190 -1.17 1.73 -1.47
N MET A 191 -1.73 2.38 -0.45
CA MET A 191 -0.97 2.86 0.70
C MET A 191 -0.24 1.71 1.38
N PHE A 192 -0.93 0.61 1.67
CA PHE A 192 -0.31 -0.54 2.32
C PHE A 192 0.82 -1.13 1.49
N SER A 193 0.68 -1.26 0.17
CA SER A 193 1.78 -1.75 -0.66
C SER A 193 2.99 -0.81 -0.65
N ASN A 194 2.80 0.51 -0.69
CA ASN A 194 3.88 1.48 -0.51
C ASN A 194 4.52 1.39 0.89
N LEU A 195 3.72 1.18 1.94
CA LEU A 195 4.25 0.92 3.28
C LEU A 195 5.17 -0.30 3.30
N ILE A 196 4.80 -1.38 2.59
CA ILE A 196 5.64 -2.58 2.48
C ILE A 196 6.94 -2.29 1.74
N THR A 197 6.93 -1.51 0.66
CA THR A 197 8.16 -1.16 -0.05
C THR A 197 9.11 -0.37 0.85
N MET A 198 8.59 0.56 1.65
CA MET A 198 9.38 1.36 2.60
C MET A 198 9.89 0.56 3.80
N LYS A 199 9.04 -0.28 4.41
CA LYS A 199 9.39 -1.04 5.62
C LYS A 199 10.34 -2.20 5.34
N TYR A 200 10.11 -2.93 4.25
CA TYR A 200 10.78 -4.20 3.99
C TYR A 200 11.79 -4.09 2.85
N ILE A 201 11.39 -3.60 1.68
CA ILE A 201 12.22 -3.62 0.47
C ILE A 201 13.36 -2.60 0.57
N ALA A 202 13.08 -1.38 1.03
CA ALA A 202 14.08 -0.32 1.15
C ALA A 202 15.25 -0.70 2.08
N LYS A 203 15.02 -1.59 3.04
CA LYS A 203 16.03 -2.09 4.01
C LYS A 203 16.80 -3.33 3.52
N GLN A 204 16.42 -3.91 2.38
CA GLN A 204 17.00 -5.16 1.85
C GLN A 204 17.78 -4.96 0.54
N LYS A 205 18.65 -5.92 0.23
CA LYS A 205 19.28 -6.07 -1.09
C LYS A 205 18.39 -6.94 -1.98
N ALA A 206 18.29 -6.58 -3.25
CA ALA A 206 17.55 -7.37 -4.23
C ALA A 206 18.20 -8.74 -4.46
N LYS A 207 17.36 -9.73 -4.78
CA LYS A 207 17.77 -11.05 -5.28
C LYS A 207 17.63 -11.09 -6.80
N ASN A 208 18.34 -11.99 -7.46
CA ASN A 208 18.31 -12.13 -8.92
C ASN A 208 17.06 -12.86 -9.46
N ASN A 209 16.08 -13.16 -8.60
CA ASN A 209 14.85 -13.85 -9.00
C ASN A 209 13.87 -12.86 -9.63
N VAL A 210 13.05 -13.35 -10.57
CA VAL A 210 11.89 -12.62 -11.10
C VAL A 210 10.65 -13.46 -10.84
N TYR A 211 9.70 -12.90 -10.11
CA TYR A 211 8.46 -13.58 -9.73
C TYR A 211 7.37 -13.30 -10.77
N LYS A 212 6.54 -14.30 -11.09
CA LYS A 212 5.34 -14.07 -11.88
C LYS A 212 4.24 -13.53 -10.95
N ILE A 213 3.86 -12.27 -11.13
CA ILE A 213 2.85 -11.59 -10.33
C ILE A 213 1.64 -11.26 -11.21
N LYS A 214 0.43 -11.53 -10.74
CA LYS A 214 -0.79 -11.50 -11.57
C LYS A 214 -1.18 -10.09 -11.99
N SER A 215 -1.06 -9.10 -11.10
CA SER A 215 -1.35 -7.69 -11.39
C SER A 215 -0.49 -7.10 -12.51
N SER A 216 0.71 -7.64 -12.74
CA SER A 216 1.61 -7.23 -13.81
C SER A 216 1.00 -7.40 -15.20
N GLU A 217 0.07 -8.36 -15.36
CA GLU A 217 -0.63 -8.61 -16.63
C GLU A 217 -1.62 -7.49 -16.99
N PHE A 218 -1.94 -6.60 -16.04
CA PHE A 218 -2.96 -5.55 -16.18
C PHE A 218 -2.41 -4.14 -16.03
N THR A 219 -1.08 -3.96 -16.08
CA THR A 219 -0.45 -2.64 -16.05
C THR A 219 0.48 -2.44 -17.23
N LYS A 220 0.57 -1.20 -17.72
CA LYS A 220 1.63 -0.83 -18.65
C LYS A 220 2.89 -0.57 -17.86
N MET A 221 3.73 -1.59 -17.72
CA MET A 221 5.14 -1.34 -17.48
C MET A 221 5.66 -0.64 -18.72
N TYR A 222 5.96 0.66 -18.64
CA TYR A 222 6.94 1.23 -19.56
C TYR A 222 8.16 0.32 -19.46
N LYS A 223 8.37 -0.54 -20.46
CA LYS A 223 9.69 -1.11 -20.67
C LYS A 223 10.56 0.13 -20.86
N PRO A 224 11.59 0.35 -20.04
CA PRO A 224 12.61 1.27 -20.45
C PRO A 224 13.03 0.75 -21.82
N GLU A 225 12.88 1.56 -22.86
CA GLU A 225 13.49 1.26 -24.13
C GLU A 225 14.95 0.91 -23.79
N SER A 226 15.35 -0.29 -24.19
CA SER A 226 16.70 -0.78 -23.98
C SER A 226 17.68 0.32 -24.36
N LEU A 227 18.51 0.76 -23.41
CA LEU A 227 19.75 1.49 -23.70
C LEU A 227 20.63 0.64 -24.62
#